data_AF-A0AAE3GW82-F1
#
_entry.id   AF-A0AAE3GW82-F1
#
_cell.length_a   1.000
_cell.length_b   1.000
_cell.length_c   1.000
_cell.angle_alpha   90.00
_cell.angle_beta   90.00
_cell.angle_gamma   90.00
#
_symmetry.space_group_name_H-M   'P 1'
#
loop_
_entity.id
_entity.type
_entity.pdbx_description
1 polymer ?
#
loop_
_entity_poly.entity_id
_entity_poly.type
_entity_poly.pdbx_seq_one_letter_code
_entity_poly.pdbx_strand_id
1 'polypeptide(L)'
;MKPVNSLAAARMTPEEQQRMIVYYIEDAKAHLKTIEQYLVNLEDTNECLFEVRADSSAGAIGFVPAMLHISNRAIGKGIHETAAYLRSSFHSFQIFGPIKPDQKLKNLFMQVFYALKELVEQLQELSEATDAKATEIISDLKPIQKELNAHLSLLRNQSRGGSQGKGVNSSGKSGMASFGDARLTPAFGIAKDNSVSQQTPEAQIEAHTIDDTSSVDDLRSLIDQLLTDSSST
;
A
#
# COMPACT_ATOMS: atom_id res chain seq x y z
N MET A 1 -5.97 -49.46 31.33
CA MET A 1 -5.72 -48.34 30.40
C MET A 1 -7.00 -47.53 30.29
N LYS A 2 -7.00 -46.28 30.76
CA LYS A 2 -8.14 -45.37 30.59
C LYS A 2 -8.03 -44.75 29.19
N PRO A 3 -9.08 -44.71 28.37
CA PRO A 3 -9.06 -43.89 27.17
C PRO A 3 -9.04 -42.42 27.62
N VAL A 4 -8.02 -41.68 27.16
CA VAL A 4 -7.90 -40.24 27.38
C VAL A 4 -8.95 -39.59 26.48
N ASN A 5 -10.10 -39.28 27.09
CA ASN A 5 -11.14 -38.51 26.46
C ASN A 5 -10.62 -37.11 26.14
N SER A 6 -10.95 -36.66 24.93
CA SER A 6 -11.25 -35.27 24.62
C SER A 6 -10.07 -34.28 24.66
N LEU A 7 -9.38 -34.18 23.52
CA LEU A 7 -9.05 -32.86 22.97
C LEU A 7 -10.39 -32.13 22.74
N ALA A 8 -10.94 -31.55 23.80
CA ALA A 8 -11.92 -30.50 23.66
C ALA A 8 -11.16 -29.36 22.98
N ALA A 9 -11.30 -29.26 21.65
CA ALA A 9 -11.20 -27.97 21.00
C ALA A 9 -12.01 -27.01 21.86
N ALA A 10 -11.32 -26.08 22.53
CA ALA A 10 -11.98 -25.10 23.39
C ALA A 10 -12.93 -24.31 22.49
N ARG A 11 -14.20 -24.72 22.48
CA ARG A 11 -15.26 -24.04 21.74
C ARG A 11 -15.43 -22.72 22.46
N MET A 12 -14.95 -21.64 21.83
CA MET A 12 -15.21 -20.27 22.25
C MET A 12 -16.71 -20.16 22.55
N THR A 13 -17.03 -19.69 23.75
CA THR A 13 -18.43 -19.51 24.15
C THR A 13 -19.06 -18.40 23.32
N PRO A 14 -20.38 -18.43 23.05
CA PRO A 14 -21.08 -17.34 22.37
C PRO A 14 -20.83 -15.97 23.03
N GLU A 15 -20.71 -15.93 24.37
CA GLU A 15 -20.39 -14.72 25.12
C GLU A 15 -18.96 -14.22 24.88
N GLU A 16 -17.98 -15.11 24.80
CA GLU A 16 -16.60 -14.77 24.44
C GLU A 16 -16.50 -14.27 22.99
N GLN A 17 -17.25 -14.90 22.08
CA GLN A 17 -17.35 -14.46 20.69
C GLN A 17 -17.97 -13.05 20.59
N GLN A 18 -19.02 -12.77 21.36
CA GLN A 18 -19.63 -11.43 21.39
C GLN A 18 -18.65 -10.38 21.94
N ARG A 19 -17.86 -10.72 22.96
CA ARG A 19 -16.79 -9.84 23.48
C ARG A 19 -15.70 -9.58 22.44
N MET A 20 -15.29 -10.60 21.70
CA MET A 20 -14.35 -10.48 20.59
C MET A 20 -14.90 -9.56 19.50
N ILE A 21 -16.17 -9.73 19.11
CA ILE A 21 -16.85 -8.87 18.13
C ILE A 21 -16.80 -7.40 18.57
N VAL A 22 -17.19 -7.10 19.81
CA VAL A 22 -17.15 -5.73 20.32
C VAL A 22 -15.73 -5.16 20.30
N TYR A 23 -14.73 -5.94 20.75
CA TYR A 23 -13.34 -5.52 20.75
C TYR A 23 -12.83 -5.19 19.35
N TYR A 24 -13.02 -6.09 18.38
CA TYR A 24 -12.54 -5.89 17.02
C TYR A 24 -13.27 -4.79 16.27
N ILE A 25 -14.54 -4.53 16.58
CA ILE A 25 -15.27 -3.38 16.04
C ILE A 25 -14.67 -2.07 16.56
N GLU A 26 -14.39 -1.97 17.85
CA GLU A 26 -13.78 -0.77 18.43
C GLU A 26 -12.36 -0.54 17.89
N ASP A 27 -11.59 -1.60 17.71
CA ASP A 27 -10.27 -1.54 17.08
C ASP A 27 -10.36 -1.10 15.60
N ALA A 28 -11.30 -1.66 14.84
CA ALA A 28 -11.57 -1.25 13.47
C ALA A 28 -11.96 0.24 13.37
N LYS A 29 -12.74 0.77 14.34
CA LYS A 29 -13.07 2.20 14.41
C LYS A 29 -11.84 3.08 14.65
N ALA A 30 -10.89 2.64 15.48
CA ALA A 30 -9.64 3.36 15.68
C ALA A 30 -8.80 3.41 14.38
N HIS A 31 -8.76 2.30 13.64
CA HIS A 31 -8.13 2.25 12.33
C HIS A 31 -8.84 3.12 11.28
N LEU A 32 -10.19 3.12 11.26
CA LEU A 32 -10.97 3.98 10.38
C LEU A 32 -10.66 5.46 10.62
N LYS A 33 -10.56 5.90 11.88
CA LYS A 33 -10.18 7.27 12.22
C LYS A 33 -8.79 7.64 11.67
N THR A 34 -7.85 6.69 11.71
CA THR A 34 -6.50 6.90 11.16
C THR A 34 -6.54 7.09 9.64
N ILE A 35 -7.34 6.29 8.92
CA ILE A 35 -7.53 6.43 7.48
C ILE A 35 -8.26 7.74 7.15
N GLU A 36 -9.28 8.12 7.92
CA GLU A 36 -10.02 9.38 7.72
C GLU A 36 -9.09 10.58 7.82
N GLN A 37 -8.24 10.62 8.84
CA GLN A 37 -7.27 11.70 9.02
C GLN A 37 -6.26 11.76 7.86
N TYR A 38 -5.90 10.62 7.27
CA TYR A 38 -5.05 10.60 6.07
C TYR A 38 -5.77 11.26 4.90
N LEU A 39 -7.00 10.83 4.62
CA LEU A 39 -7.75 11.29 3.47
C LEU A 39 -8.14 12.76 3.57
N VAL A 40 -8.46 13.25 4.78
CA VAL A 40 -8.75 14.67 5.02
C VAL A 40 -7.53 15.54 4.71
N ASN A 41 -6.33 15.06 5.04
CA ASN A 41 -5.08 15.79 4.85
C ASN A 41 -4.32 15.38 3.57
N LEU A 42 -4.94 14.61 2.67
CA LEU A 42 -4.27 13.97 1.52
C LEU A 42 -3.47 14.95 0.66
N GLU A 43 -3.96 16.18 0.49
CA GLU A 43 -3.32 17.24 -0.30
C GLU A 43 -2.15 17.94 0.42
N ASP A 44 -2.14 17.88 1.76
CA ASP A 44 -1.16 18.53 2.63
C ASP A 44 -0.10 17.55 3.17
N THR A 45 -0.37 16.24 3.14
CA THR A 45 0.55 15.20 3.59
C THR A 45 1.65 14.92 2.55
N ASN A 46 2.76 15.65 2.66
CA ASN A 46 4.06 15.24 2.08
C ASN A 46 4.76 14.14 2.89
N GLU A 47 4.07 13.49 3.83
CA GLU A 47 4.67 12.56 4.78
C GLU A 47 4.36 11.11 4.41
N CYS A 48 5.34 10.43 3.82
CA CYS A 48 5.36 8.98 3.59
C CYS A 48 4.93 8.16 4.83
N LEU A 49 5.18 8.69 6.05
CA LEU A 49 4.75 8.08 7.31
C LEU A 49 3.22 7.98 7.46
N PHE A 50 2.46 8.97 6.98
CA PHE A 50 1.00 8.93 7.07
C PHE A 50 0.43 7.87 6.12
N GLU A 51 1.00 7.76 4.92
CA GLU A 51 0.62 6.75 3.93
C GLU A 51 0.84 5.33 4.47
N VAL A 52 2.00 5.06 5.07
CA VAL A 52 2.32 3.75 5.67
C VAL A 52 1.37 3.40 6.81
N ARG A 53 0.98 4.39 7.62
CA ARG A 53 0.02 4.19 8.70
C ARG A 53 -1.39 3.91 8.18
N ALA A 54 -1.81 4.58 7.11
CA ALA A 54 -3.09 4.34 6.46
C ALA A 54 -3.15 2.95 5.79
N ASP A 55 -2.07 2.55 5.10
CA ASP A 55 -1.89 1.20 4.53
C ASP A 55 -2.03 0.12 5.62
N SER A 56 -1.27 0.26 6.71
CA SER A 56 -1.30 -0.67 7.85
C SER A 56 -2.69 -0.75 8.49
N SER A 57 -3.37 0.39 8.65
CA SER A 57 -4.72 0.46 9.23
C SER A 57 -5.77 -0.20 8.33
N ALA A 58 -5.69 0.01 7.01
CA ALA A 58 -6.56 -0.68 6.06
C ALA A 58 -6.33 -2.19 6.08
N GLY A 59 -5.06 -2.62 6.17
CA GLY A 59 -4.71 -4.02 6.35
C GLY A 59 -5.34 -4.63 7.60
N ALA A 60 -5.23 -3.96 8.75
CA ALA A 60 -5.80 -4.42 10.02
C ALA A 60 -7.32 -4.63 9.92
N ILE A 61 -8.06 -3.66 9.36
CA ILE A 61 -9.51 -3.79 9.15
C ILE A 61 -9.85 -4.99 8.26
N GLY A 62 -9.05 -5.22 7.20
CA GLY A 62 -9.25 -6.33 6.27
C GLY A 62 -9.10 -7.73 6.90
N PHE A 63 -8.46 -7.85 8.07
CA PHE A 63 -8.32 -9.11 8.80
C PHE A 63 -9.47 -9.40 9.78
N VAL A 64 -10.25 -8.38 10.15
CA VAL A 64 -11.38 -8.52 11.10
C VAL A 64 -12.37 -9.62 10.69
N PRO A 65 -12.77 -9.77 9.41
CA PRO A 65 -13.68 -10.84 9.00
C PRO A 65 -13.16 -12.25 9.30
N ALA A 66 -11.85 -12.48 9.17
CA ALA A 66 -11.23 -13.76 9.47
C ALA A 66 -11.21 -14.01 10.99
N MET A 67 -10.89 -12.99 11.78
CA MET A 67 -10.87 -13.08 13.25
C MET A 67 -12.26 -13.35 13.84
N LEU A 68 -13.31 -12.84 13.19
CA LEU A 68 -14.69 -13.07 13.60
C LEU A 68 -15.31 -14.34 12.99
N HIS A 69 -14.56 -15.10 12.18
CA HIS A 69 -15.05 -16.27 11.43
C HIS A 69 -16.27 -15.97 10.53
N ILE A 70 -16.33 -14.75 9.97
CA ILE A 70 -17.41 -14.29 9.08
C ILE A 70 -16.94 -14.08 7.63
N SER A 71 -15.73 -14.53 7.26
CA SER A 71 -15.18 -14.36 5.90
C SER A 71 -16.10 -14.89 4.79
N ASN A 72 -16.92 -15.89 5.09
CA ASN A 72 -17.85 -16.50 4.13
C ASN A 72 -19.18 -15.73 4.00
N ARG A 73 -19.42 -14.73 4.85
CA ARG A 73 -20.62 -13.87 4.80
C ARG A 73 -20.40 -12.69 3.86
N ALA A 74 -21.49 -12.16 3.30
CA ALA A 74 -21.42 -11.02 2.39
C ALA A 74 -20.79 -9.78 3.07
N ILE A 75 -21.13 -9.52 4.34
CA ILE A 75 -20.49 -8.45 5.11
C ILE A 75 -19.00 -8.67 5.31
N GLY A 76 -18.59 -9.89 5.68
CA GLY A 76 -17.18 -10.21 5.90
C GLY A 76 -16.35 -10.07 4.63
N LYS A 77 -16.87 -10.58 3.51
CA LYS A 77 -16.27 -10.43 2.19
C LYS A 77 -16.19 -8.96 1.77
N GLY A 78 -17.25 -8.18 1.99
CA GLY A 78 -17.29 -6.75 1.67
C GLY A 78 -16.24 -5.93 2.40
N ILE A 79 -16.08 -6.16 3.72
CA ILE A 79 -15.06 -5.50 4.54
C ILE A 79 -13.67 -5.86 4.03
N HIS A 80 -13.42 -7.16 3.85
CA HIS A 80 -12.12 -7.64 3.37
C HIS A 80 -11.74 -7.03 2.02
N GLU A 81 -12.63 -7.14 1.02
CA GLU A 81 -12.37 -6.66 -0.34
C GLU A 81 -12.22 -5.14 -0.39
N THR A 82 -13.06 -4.40 0.34
CA THR A 82 -13.00 -2.93 0.36
C THR A 82 -11.73 -2.43 1.07
N ALA A 83 -11.36 -3.04 2.19
CA ALA A 83 -10.14 -2.71 2.91
C ALA A 83 -8.88 -3.05 2.10
N ALA A 84 -8.86 -4.22 1.45
CA ALA A 84 -7.79 -4.62 0.54
C ALA A 84 -7.65 -3.65 -0.65
N TYR A 85 -8.77 -3.21 -1.23
CA TYR A 85 -8.78 -2.23 -2.31
C TYR A 85 -8.17 -0.88 -1.87
N LEU A 86 -8.57 -0.34 -0.71
CA LEU A 86 -7.98 0.89 -0.16
C LEU A 86 -6.49 0.72 0.08
N ARG A 87 -6.10 -0.40 0.68
CA ARG A 87 -4.70 -0.73 0.95
C ARG A 87 -3.87 -0.73 -0.34
N SER A 88 -4.29 -1.47 -1.36
CA SER A 88 -3.59 -1.52 -2.66
C SER A 88 -3.48 -0.13 -3.31
N SER A 89 -4.50 0.71 -3.13
CA SER A 89 -4.52 2.07 -3.65
C SER A 89 -3.50 2.95 -2.91
N PHE A 90 -3.41 2.86 -1.57
CA PHE A 90 -2.38 3.56 -0.78
C PHE A 90 -0.97 3.08 -1.09
N HIS A 91 -0.80 1.77 -1.20
CA HIS A 91 0.48 1.16 -1.58
C HIS A 91 0.97 1.63 -2.96
N SER A 92 0.05 1.95 -3.86
CA SER A 92 0.41 2.49 -5.18
C SER A 92 1.07 3.87 -5.10
N PHE A 93 0.75 4.71 -4.12
CA PHE A 93 1.45 5.99 -3.92
C PHE A 93 2.91 5.78 -3.52
N GLN A 94 3.16 4.80 -2.63
CA GLN A 94 4.52 4.45 -2.20
C GLN A 94 5.38 3.92 -3.36
N ILE A 95 4.80 3.09 -4.25
CA ILE A 95 5.54 2.49 -5.38
C ILE A 95 5.79 3.48 -6.52
N PHE A 96 4.78 4.26 -6.90
CA PHE A 96 4.84 5.06 -8.15
C PHE A 96 5.36 6.49 -7.96
N GLY A 97 5.69 6.90 -6.72
CA GLY A 97 6.19 8.22 -6.40
C GLY A 97 5.09 9.27 -6.24
N PRO A 98 5.43 10.56 -6.02
CA PRO A 98 4.49 11.59 -5.63
C PRO A 98 3.48 11.86 -6.76
N ILE A 99 2.33 11.21 -6.67
CA ILE A 99 1.13 11.61 -7.40
C ILE A 99 0.61 12.83 -6.66
N LYS A 100 0.48 13.98 -7.35
CA LYS A 100 -0.18 15.14 -6.76
C LYS A 100 -1.67 14.81 -6.66
N PRO A 101 -2.23 14.59 -5.46
CA PRO A 101 -3.63 14.27 -5.32
C PRO A 101 -4.44 15.52 -5.68
N ASP A 102 -5.56 15.32 -6.37
CA ASP A 102 -6.54 16.37 -6.63
C ASP A 102 -7.81 16.13 -5.81
N GLN A 103 -8.67 17.15 -5.75
CA GLN A 103 -9.93 17.08 -5.03
C GLN A 103 -10.82 15.92 -5.50
N LYS A 104 -10.74 15.56 -6.80
CA LYS A 104 -11.49 14.42 -7.36
C LYS A 104 -11.01 13.11 -6.75
N LEU A 105 -9.69 12.89 -6.68
CA LEU A 105 -9.09 11.71 -6.08
C LEU A 105 -9.47 11.60 -4.60
N LYS A 106 -9.36 12.70 -3.87
CA LYS A 106 -9.78 12.79 -2.46
C LYS A 106 -11.25 12.38 -2.29
N ASN A 107 -12.15 12.94 -3.10
CA ASN A 107 -13.58 12.61 -3.03
C ASN A 107 -13.87 11.14 -3.33
N LEU A 108 -13.17 10.54 -4.30
CA LEU A 108 -13.31 9.13 -4.64
C LEU A 108 -12.82 8.22 -3.50
N PHE A 109 -11.66 8.53 -2.91
CA PHE A 109 -11.19 7.80 -1.73
C PHE A 109 -12.13 7.92 -0.54
N MET A 110 -12.66 9.12 -0.26
CA MET A 110 -13.60 9.35 0.82
C MET A 110 -14.88 8.52 0.65
N GLN A 111 -15.39 8.38 -0.58
CA GLN A 111 -16.55 7.52 -0.84
C GLN A 111 -16.27 6.04 -0.54
N VAL A 112 -15.12 5.53 -0.97
CA VAL A 112 -14.71 4.14 -0.66
C VAL A 112 -14.51 3.95 0.85
N PHE A 113 -13.92 4.94 1.52
CA PHE A 113 -13.75 4.94 2.96
C PHE A 113 -15.09 4.94 3.70
N TYR A 114 -16.05 5.77 3.30
CA TYR A 114 -17.37 5.78 3.93
C TYR A 114 -18.13 4.47 3.73
N ALA A 115 -18.00 3.82 2.57
CA ALA A 115 -18.53 2.48 2.36
C ALA A 115 -17.89 1.46 3.31
N LEU A 116 -16.56 1.50 3.51
CA LEU A 116 -15.88 0.63 4.48
C LEU A 116 -16.35 0.90 5.91
N LYS A 117 -16.49 2.17 6.29
CA LYS A 117 -16.99 2.58 7.60
C LYS A 117 -18.39 2.04 7.84
N GLU A 118 -19.28 2.20 6.87
CA GLU A 118 -20.65 1.68 6.96
C GLU A 118 -20.65 0.16 7.11
N LEU A 119 -19.86 -0.56 6.32
CA LEU A 119 -19.73 -2.02 6.45
C LEU A 119 -19.25 -2.44 7.85
N VAL A 120 -18.30 -1.72 8.45
CA VAL A 120 -17.82 -1.99 9.82
C VAL A 120 -18.89 -1.67 10.86
N GLU A 121 -19.66 -0.59 10.70
CA GLU A 121 -20.77 -0.25 11.59
C GLU A 121 -21.87 -1.33 11.57
N GLN A 122 -22.13 -1.91 10.40
CA GLN A 122 -23.09 -3.00 10.24
C GLN A 122 -22.68 -4.30 10.97
N LEU A 123 -21.41 -4.48 11.35
CA LEU A 123 -20.96 -5.64 12.15
C LEU A 123 -21.59 -5.67 13.55
N GLN A 124 -22.07 -4.52 14.06
CA GLN A 124 -22.72 -4.48 15.37
C GLN A 124 -24.04 -5.27 15.40
N GLU A 125 -24.71 -5.39 14.25
CA GLU A 125 -26.04 -5.97 14.12
C GLU A 125 -26.02 -7.24 13.25
N LEU A 126 -24.96 -8.07 13.34
CA LEU A 126 -24.76 -9.31 12.58
C LEU A 126 -26.06 -10.14 12.40
N SER A 127 -26.78 -9.89 11.31
CA SER A 127 -28.07 -10.48 10.98
C SER A 127 -28.16 -10.78 9.48
N GLU A 128 -29.19 -11.48 9.00
CA GLU A 128 -29.35 -11.70 7.56
C GLU A 128 -29.57 -10.38 6.77
N ALA A 129 -30.25 -9.40 7.39
CA ALA A 129 -30.43 -8.07 6.82
C ALA A 129 -29.09 -7.34 6.59
N THR A 130 -28.12 -7.60 7.47
CA THR A 130 -26.75 -7.08 7.34
C THR A 130 -26.08 -7.54 6.04
N ASP A 131 -26.28 -8.79 5.64
CA ASP A 131 -25.67 -9.32 4.41
C ASP A 131 -26.32 -8.75 3.15
N ALA A 132 -27.64 -8.54 3.18
CA ALA A 132 -28.35 -7.86 2.09
C ALA A 132 -27.84 -6.42 1.92
N LYS A 133 -27.74 -5.67 3.03
CA LYS A 133 -27.24 -4.30 3.01
C LYS A 133 -25.77 -4.21 2.61
N ALA A 134 -24.93 -5.14 3.07
CA ALA A 134 -23.54 -5.22 2.63
C ALA A 134 -23.44 -5.45 1.11
N THR A 135 -24.30 -6.30 0.56
CA THR A 135 -24.34 -6.56 -0.89
C THR A 135 -24.71 -5.32 -1.70
N GLU A 136 -25.66 -4.53 -1.21
CA GLU A 136 -26.04 -3.24 -1.80
C GLU A 136 -24.87 -2.25 -1.78
N ILE A 137 -24.24 -2.05 -0.61
CA ILE A 137 -23.07 -1.17 -0.46
C ILE A 137 -21.95 -1.58 -1.41
N ILE A 138 -21.63 -2.88 -1.49
CA ILE A 138 -20.58 -3.39 -2.39
C ILE A 138 -20.95 -3.16 -3.86
N SER A 139 -22.22 -3.32 -4.22
CA SER A 139 -22.71 -3.08 -5.58
C SER A 139 -22.53 -1.62 -6.00
N ASP A 140 -22.89 -0.69 -5.12
CA ASP A 140 -22.76 0.76 -5.35
C ASP A 140 -21.30 1.21 -5.36
N LEU A 141 -20.44 0.49 -4.66
CA LEU A 141 -19.02 0.77 -4.57
C LEU A 141 -18.24 0.39 -5.84
N LYS A 142 -18.67 -0.64 -6.59
CA LYS A 142 -18.00 -1.08 -7.83
C LYS A 142 -17.76 0.03 -8.85
N PRO A 143 -18.74 0.85 -9.25
CA PRO A 143 -18.50 1.94 -10.19
C PRO A 143 -17.52 2.98 -9.64
N ILE A 144 -17.56 3.27 -8.34
CA ILE A 144 -16.67 4.22 -7.67
C ILE A 144 -15.23 3.70 -7.67
N GLN A 145 -15.02 2.42 -7.34
CA GLN A 145 -13.71 1.77 -7.41
C GLN A 145 -13.13 1.77 -8.83
N LYS A 146 -13.98 1.57 -9.83
CA LYS A 146 -13.58 1.66 -11.24
C LYS A 146 -13.15 3.08 -11.60
N GLU A 147 -13.90 4.09 -11.19
CA GLU A 147 -13.57 5.49 -11.43
C GLU A 147 -12.27 5.90 -10.73
N LEU A 148 -12.09 5.50 -9.46
CA LEU A 148 -10.88 5.75 -8.69
C LEU A 148 -9.65 5.12 -9.34
N ASN A 149 -9.75 3.87 -9.78
CA ASN A 149 -8.64 3.20 -10.47
C ASN A 149 -8.27 3.89 -11.80
N ALA A 150 -9.28 4.31 -12.57
CA ALA A 150 -9.09 5.04 -13.81
C ALA A 150 -8.42 6.41 -13.55
N HIS A 151 -8.86 7.13 -12.53
CA HIS A 151 -8.31 8.43 -12.15
C HIS A 151 -6.87 8.33 -11.64
N LEU A 152 -6.57 7.34 -10.79
CA LEU A 152 -5.20 7.02 -10.34
C LEU A 152 -4.28 6.72 -11.53
N SER A 153 -4.77 5.96 -12.51
CA SER A 153 -4.00 5.63 -13.71
C SER A 153 -3.71 6.87 -14.57
N LEU A 154 -4.69 7.77 -14.69
CA LEU A 154 -4.53 9.04 -15.39
C LEU A 154 -3.49 9.95 -14.72
N LEU A 155 -3.57 10.11 -13.39
CA LEU A 155 -2.60 10.91 -12.63
C LEU A 155 -1.18 10.33 -12.71
N ARG A 156 -1.04 9.00 -12.69
CA ARG A 156 0.25 8.33 -12.87
C ARG A 156 0.85 8.59 -14.25
N ASN A 157 0.02 8.57 -15.30
CA ASN A 157 0.47 8.85 -16.66
C ASN A 157 0.87 10.32 -16.83
N GLN A 158 0.17 11.25 -16.18
CA GLN A 158 0.53 12.67 -16.19
C GLN A 158 1.87 12.94 -15.48
N SER A 159 2.09 12.29 -14.33
CA SER A 159 3.37 12.37 -13.60
C SER A 159 4.55 11.86 -14.44
N ARG A 160 4.35 10.81 -15.25
CA ARG A 160 5.36 10.26 -16.17
C ARG A 160 5.51 11.05 -17.48
N GLY A 161 4.44 11.67 -17.98
CA GLY A 161 4.38 12.36 -19.27
C GLY A 161 4.91 13.81 -19.27
N GLY A 162 5.16 14.40 -18.10
CA GLY A 162 5.65 15.77 -17.96
C GLY A 162 7.11 16.02 -18.41
N SER A 163 7.83 15.00 -18.87
CA SER A 163 9.26 15.08 -19.23
C SER A 163 9.57 15.00 -20.74
N GLN A 164 8.59 15.06 -21.64
CA GLN A 164 8.85 15.21 -23.08
C GLN A 164 7.93 16.25 -23.71
N GLY A 165 8.48 17.46 -23.89
CA GLY A 165 7.77 18.56 -24.55
C GLY A 165 8.55 19.87 -24.68
N LYS A 166 9.88 19.83 -24.82
CA LYS A 166 10.64 20.97 -25.36
C LYS A 166 11.56 20.47 -26.47
N GLY A 167 10.94 20.27 -27.65
CA GLY A 167 11.65 20.03 -28.89
C GLY A 167 12.53 21.23 -29.21
N VAL A 168 13.83 21.02 -29.07
CA VAL A 168 14.88 21.84 -29.68
C VAL A 168 15.09 21.34 -31.10
N ASN A 169 15.24 22.32 -32.01
CA ASN A 169 15.86 22.32 -33.35
C ASN A 169 14.90 22.65 -34.50
N SER A 170 15.30 23.37 -35.55
CA SER A 170 16.43 24.27 -35.85
C SER A 170 16.23 24.64 -37.33
N SER A 171 16.38 25.91 -37.73
CA SER A 171 16.60 26.32 -39.14
C SER A 171 16.86 27.82 -39.21
N GLY A 172 18.09 28.24 -39.54
CA GLY A 172 18.39 29.65 -39.84
C GLY A 172 19.88 29.96 -39.89
N LYS A 173 20.43 29.95 -41.10
CA LYS A 173 21.85 30.04 -41.47
C LYS A 173 22.51 31.43 -41.27
N SER A 174 23.85 31.36 -41.16
CA SER A 174 24.89 32.27 -41.73
C SER A 174 25.45 33.42 -40.87
N GLY A 175 26.78 33.56 -40.93
CA GLY A 175 27.49 34.80 -40.57
C GLY A 175 28.93 34.61 -40.07
N MET A 176 29.91 34.71 -40.96
CA MET A 176 31.36 34.75 -40.73
C MET A 176 31.85 36.03 -40.03
N ALA A 177 32.92 35.91 -39.20
CA ALA A 177 34.09 36.81 -39.01
C ALA A 177 34.69 36.48 -37.61
N SER A 178 35.92 35.99 -37.40
CA SER A 178 37.29 36.33 -37.82
C SER A 178 37.95 37.50 -37.07
N PHE A 179 39.13 37.16 -36.50
CA PHE A 179 40.25 37.98 -36.00
C PHE A 179 40.20 38.62 -34.60
N GLY A 180 41.26 38.35 -33.81
CA GLY A 180 41.62 39.13 -32.62
C GLY A 180 42.62 38.42 -31.71
N ASP A 181 43.90 38.67 -31.96
CA ASP A 181 45.12 38.13 -31.34
C ASP A 181 45.40 38.69 -29.91
N ALA A 182 46.47 38.16 -29.30
CA ALA A 182 47.22 38.58 -28.09
C ALA A 182 46.88 37.86 -26.77
N ARG A 183 47.69 36.93 -26.24
CA ARG A 183 49.11 36.90 -25.81
C ARG A 183 49.28 37.09 -24.29
N LEU A 184 50.00 36.11 -23.73
CA LEU A 184 50.96 36.16 -22.62
C LEU A 184 50.47 35.88 -21.17
N THR A 185 51.06 34.80 -20.66
CA THR A 185 51.13 34.20 -19.31
C THR A 185 52.10 34.99 -18.39
N PRO A 186 52.64 34.46 -17.25
CA PRO A 186 52.20 33.45 -16.25
C PRO A 186 52.38 33.91 -14.78
N ALA A 187 51.87 33.14 -13.80
CA ALA A 187 52.53 32.81 -12.51
C ALA A 187 51.61 31.93 -11.65
N PHE A 188 52.01 31.08 -10.72
CA PHE A 188 53.15 30.18 -10.48
C PHE A 188 52.77 29.45 -9.16
N GLY A 189 53.15 28.17 -9.00
CA GLY A 189 53.00 27.35 -7.79
C GLY A 189 52.24 26.04 -8.06
N ILE A 190 52.85 24.89 -8.41
CA ILE A 190 53.86 24.04 -7.72
C ILE A 190 53.34 23.65 -6.32
N ALA A 191 53.10 22.38 -5.93
CA ALA A 191 53.77 21.07 -6.14
C ALA A 191 52.70 19.93 -6.09
N LYS A 192 52.76 18.85 -6.90
CA LYS A 192 53.54 17.59 -6.76
C LYS A 192 53.31 16.85 -5.43
N ASP A 193 53.20 15.53 -5.31
CA ASP A 193 53.06 14.36 -6.20
C ASP A 193 52.85 13.14 -5.27
N ASN A 194 52.19 12.12 -5.79
CA ASN A 194 52.26 10.68 -5.51
C ASN A 194 52.45 10.04 -4.11
N SER A 195 51.50 9.13 -3.83
CA SER A 195 51.67 7.68 -3.60
C SER A 195 52.17 7.08 -2.27
N VAL A 196 51.24 6.29 -1.68
CA VAL A 196 51.36 4.88 -1.23
C VAL A 196 52.25 4.55 -0.02
N SER A 197 51.63 4.14 1.10
CA SER A 197 51.58 2.74 1.60
C SER A 197 51.17 2.61 3.09
N GLN A 198 50.37 1.57 3.37
CA GLN A 198 50.21 0.83 4.65
C GLN A 198 49.48 1.58 5.80
N GLN A 199 48.53 1.04 6.56
CA GLN A 199 48.23 -0.34 6.94
C GLN A 199 46.83 -0.43 7.56
N THR A 200 46.09 -1.47 7.19
CA THR A 200 44.77 -1.89 7.69
C THR A 200 44.87 -2.51 9.10
N PRO A 201 43.79 -2.47 9.90
CA PRO A 201 43.37 -3.62 10.69
C PRO A 201 42.09 -4.20 10.11
N GLU A 202 42.16 -5.48 9.75
CA GLU A 202 41.04 -6.28 9.26
C GLU A 202 39.98 -6.51 10.34
N ALA A 203 38.74 -6.15 10.05
CA ALA A 203 37.56 -6.75 10.65
C ALA A 203 36.76 -7.37 9.50
N GLN A 204 36.77 -8.70 9.44
CA GLN A 204 36.02 -9.49 8.47
C GLN A 204 34.52 -9.27 8.70
N ILE A 205 33.84 -8.70 7.70
CA ILE A 205 32.38 -8.80 7.56
C ILE A 205 32.16 -9.61 6.29
N GLU A 206 31.84 -10.88 6.48
CA GLU A 206 31.36 -11.76 5.42
C GLU A 206 30.09 -11.16 4.83
N ALA A 207 30.15 -10.80 3.55
CA ALA A 207 28.96 -10.54 2.75
C ALA A 207 28.26 -11.88 2.49
N HIS A 208 27.30 -12.23 3.35
CA HIS A 208 26.25 -13.19 2.99
C HIS A 208 25.24 -12.45 2.12
N THR A 209 25.33 -12.65 0.81
CA THR A 209 24.25 -12.33 -0.12
C THR A 209 23.08 -13.25 0.20
N ILE A 210 22.10 -12.76 0.95
CA ILE A 210 20.83 -13.45 1.15
C ILE A 210 19.98 -13.15 -0.10
N ASP A 211 19.83 -14.15 -0.93
CA ASP A 211 18.91 -14.16 -2.07
C ASP A 211 17.49 -14.43 -1.51
N ASP A 212 16.80 -13.35 -1.10
CA ASP A 212 15.50 -13.37 -0.40
C ASP A 212 14.29 -13.66 -1.32
N THR A 213 14.46 -14.42 -2.41
CA THR A 213 13.32 -14.84 -3.26
C THR A 213 12.76 -16.20 -2.89
N SER A 214 13.53 -17.05 -2.18
CA SER A 214 13.05 -18.39 -1.77
C SER A 214 11.90 -18.33 -0.77
N SER A 215 11.92 -17.37 0.15
CA SER A 215 10.89 -17.23 1.19
C SER A 215 9.52 -16.84 0.65
N VAL A 216 9.45 -16.18 -0.51
CA VAL A 216 8.17 -15.74 -1.10
C VAL A 216 7.56 -16.85 -1.95
N ASP A 217 8.39 -17.63 -2.64
CA ASP A 217 7.95 -18.79 -3.41
C ASP A 217 7.52 -19.95 -2.50
N ASP A 218 8.18 -20.12 -1.34
CA ASP A 218 7.76 -21.08 -0.31
C ASP A 218 6.39 -20.72 0.30
N LEU A 219 6.12 -19.43 0.52
CA LEU A 219 4.81 -18.96 0.98
C LEU A 219 3.71 -19.14 -0.06
N ARG A 220 4.01 -18.94 -1.35
CA ARG A 220 3.07 -19.21 -2.44
C ARG A 220 2.74 -20.69 -2.57
N SER A 221 3.75 -21.55 -2.45
CA SER A 221 3.58 -23.01 -2.45
C SER A 221 2.69 -23.48 -1.30
N LEU A 222 2.88 -22.93 -0.09
CA LEU A 222 2.03 -23.21 1.07
C LEU A 222 0.57 -22.78 0.88
N ILE A 223 0.33 -21.64 0.23
CA ILE A 223 -1.02 -21.15 -0.06
C ILE A 223 -1.72 -22.02 -1.10
N ASP A 224 -1.02 -22.44 -2.16
CA ASP A 224 -1.59 -23.31 -3.19
C ASP A 224 -1.91 -24.72 -2.64
N GLN A 225 -1.08 -25.24 -1.73
CA GLN A 225 -1.33 -26.50 -1.04
C GLN A 225 -2.60 -26.45 -0.17
N LEU A 226 -2.82 -25.35 0.55
CA LEU A 226 -4.04 -25.13 1.35
C LEU A 226 -5.32 -25.00 0.51
N LEU A 227 -5.21 -24.44 -0.70
CA LEU A 227 -6.35 -24.31 -1.63
C LEU A 227 -6.70 -25.63 -2.32
N THR A 228 -5.72 -26.50 -2.56
CA THR A 228 -5.94 -27.82 -3.17
C THR A 228 -6.53 -28.82 -2.18
N ASP A 229 -6.10 -28.81 -0.93
CA ASP A 229 -6.65 -29.70 0.11
C ASP A 229 -8.11 -29.35 0.47
N SER A 230 -8.54 -28.10 0.26
CA SER A 230 -9.92 -27.66 0.49
C SER A 230 -10.91 -28.12 -0.59
N SER A 231 -10.43 -28.74 -1.68
CA SER A 231 -11.25 -29.21 -2.80
C SER A 231 -11.51 -30.72 -2.79
N SER A 232 -11.08 -31.44 -1.76
CA SER A 232 -11.29 -32.89 -1.60
C SER A 232 -11.90 -33.25 -0.24
N THR A 233 -13.07 -32.69 0.08
CA THR A 233 -14.06 -33.29 0.99
C THR A 233 -15.46 -32.82 0.63
#